data_AF-A0A2I4HN80-F1
#
_entry.id   AF-A0A2I4HN80-F1
#
_cell.length_a   1.000
_cell.length_b   1.000
_cell.length_c   1.000
_cell.angle_alpha   90.00
_cell.angle_beta   90.00
_cell.angle_gamma   90.00
#
_symmetry.space_group_name_H-M   'P 1'
#
loop_
_entity.id
_entity.type
_entity.pdbx_description
1 polymer ?
#
loop_
_entity_poly.entity_id
_entity_poly.type
_entity_poly.pdbx_seq_one_letter_code
_entity_poly.pdbx_strand_id
1 'polypeptide(L)'
;MNLDLALRTEIPTKPTNESSIEEKTRYERWEHSNRTCLMIMRHTIDKSIRESIHQIDNAKNFLEAVGKKFTKFDKVEKGTLMKLLTTTTYDGISRVCEHIMMLIHFFNKLREMKVKLADSFLVWQVLESLPSQFDALKTIYNA
;
A
#
# COMPACT_ATOMS: atom_id res chain seq x y z
N MET A 1 13.48 25.74 14.50
CA MET A 1 12.06 25.42 14.74
C MET A 1 11.90 23.91 14.58
N ASN A 2 11.45 23.19 15.61
CA ASN A 2 11.29 21.74 15.56
C ASN A 2 9.93 21.41 14.95
N LEU A 3 9.92 21.08 13.65
CA LEU A 3 8.70 20.96 12.86
C LEU A 3 7.91 19.69 13.18
N ASP A 4 8.59 18.62 13.56
CA ASP A 4 8.01 17.29 13.78
C ASP A 4 7.86 16.94 15.27
N LEU A 5 7.98 17.93 16.16
CA LEU A 5 7.76 17.78 17.59
C LEU A 5 6.45 17.02 17.91
N ALA A 6 5.35 17.40 17.25
CA ALA A 6 4.04 16.79 17.45
C ALA A 6 3.93 15.33 17.01
N LEU A 7 4.86 14.84 16.19
CA LEU A 7 4.92 13.43 15.79
C LEU A 7 5.69 12.57 16.80
N ARG A 8 6.62 13.17 17.55
CA ARG A 8 7.52 12.45 18.48
C ARG A 8 7.05 12.46 19.93
N THR A 9 6.29 13.48 20.33
CA THR A 9 5.84 13.63 21.72
C THR A 9 4.33 13.48 21.84
N GLU A 10 3.87 12.97 22.97
CA GLU A 10 2.45 12.95 23.30
C GLU A 10 1.84 14.36 23.37
N ILE A 11 0.52 14.43 23.20
CA ILE A 11 -0.22 15.69 23.29
C ILE A 11 -0.03 16.28 24.70
N PRO A 12 0.50 17.51 24.82
CA PRO A 12 0.59 18.17 26.11
C PRO A 12 -0.80 18.49 26.64
N THR A 13 -0.96 18.48 27.96
CA THR A 13 -2.20 18.91 28.61
C THR A 13 -2.52 20.33 28.16
N LYS A 14 -3.78 20.56 27.81
CA LYS A 14 -4.24 21.90 27.41
C LYS A 14 -4.03 22.85 28.60
N PRO A 15 -3.27 23.95 28.42
CA PRO A 15 -2.97 24.86 29.51
C PRO A 15 -4.24 25.56 30.00
N THR A 16 -4.30 25.81 31.30
CA THR A 16 -5.34 26.60 31.96
C THR A 16 -4.80 27.99 32.31
N ASN A 17 -5.65 28.86 32.86
CA ASN A 17 -5.23 30.19 33.29
C ASN A 17 -4.10 30.13 34.35
N GLU A 18 -4.10 29.08 35.17
CA GLU A 18 -3.13 28.80 36.23
C GLU A 18 -1.81 28.18 35.73
N SER A 19 -1.75 27.72 34.48
CA SER A 19 -0.54 27.11 33.93
C SER A 19 0.63 28.11 33.85
N SER A 20 1.82 27.59 34.11
CA SER A 20 3.09 28.31 34.01
C SER A 20 3.34 28.80 32.58
N ILE A 21 4.23 29.78 32.45
CA ILE A 21 4.68 30.30 31.15
C ILE A 21 5.34 29.19 30.32
N GLU A 22 6.08 28.29 30.97
CA GLU A 22 6.76 27.17 30.32
C GLU A 22 5.77 26.14 29.75
N GLU A 23 4.70 25.79 30.49
CA GLU A 23 3.65 24.89 30.02
C GLU A 23 2.89 25.47 28.83
N LYS A 24 2.53 26.76 28.90
CA LYS A 24 1.88 27.48 27.79
C LYS A 24 2.76 27.50 26.54
N THR A 25 4.04 27.86 26.71
CA THR A 25 5.02 27.88 25.61
C THR A 25 5.23 26.49 24.99
N ARG A 26 5.26 25.44 25.82
CA ARG A 26 5.38 24.06 25.35
C ARG A 26 4.17 23.64 24.53
N TYR A 27 2.96 23.96 25.00
CA TYR A 27 1.72 23.68 24.28
C TYR A 27 1.68 24.41 22.94
N GLU A 28 1.98 25.71 22.89
CA GLU A 28 1.99 26.49 21.65
C GLU A 28 2.98 25.95 20.61
N ARG A 29 4.20 25.59 21.04
CA ARG A 29 5.20 24.97 20.15
C ARG A 29 4.70 23.63 19.59
N TRP A 30 4.05 22.82 20.43
CA TRP A 30 3.47 21.55 20.00
C TRP A 30 2.30 21.76 19.05
N GLU A 31 1.37 22.68 19.35
CA GLU A 31 0.22 23.00 18.50
C GLU A 31 0.66 23.52 17.13
N HIS A 32 1.66 24.40 17.11
CA HIS A 32 2.21 24.92 15.86
C HIS A 32 2.84 23.80 15.02
N SER A 33 3.64 22.93 15.63
CA SER A 33 4.20 21.74 14.97
C SER A 33 3.09 20.82 14.45
N ASN A 34 2.05 20.57 15.25
CA ASN A 34 0.90 19.74 14.89
C ASN A 34 0.17 20.28 13.65
N ARG A 35 -0.16 21.58 13.64
CA ARG A 35 -0.82 22.24 12.51
C ARG A 35 0.04 22.18 11.25
N THR A 36 1.34 22.38 11.39
CA THR A 36 2.27 22.39 10.26
C THR A 36 2.44 20.99 9.65
N CYS A 37 2.62 19.97 10.48
CA CYS A 37 2.65 18.58 10.04
C CYS A 37 1.35 18.18 9.32
N LEU A 38 0.18 18.54 9.86
CA LEU A 38 -1.10 18.27 9.22
C LEU A 38 -1.22 18.95 7.86
N MET A 39 -0.81 20.21 7.75
CA MET A 39 -0.86 20.95 6.48
C MET A 39 0.02 20.28 5.43
N ILE A 40 1.26 19.93 5.78
CA ILE A 40 2.21 19.25 4.88
C ILE A 40 1.64 17.89 4.45
N MET A 41 1.20 17.06 5.40
CA MET A 41 0.66 15.74 5.08
C MET A 41 -0.61 15.83 4.23
N ARG A 42 -1.55 16.72 4.56
CA ARG A 42 -2.76 16.92 3.76
C ARG A 42 -2.45 17.45 2.36
N HIS A 43 -1.38 18.21 2.17
CA HIS A 43 -0.99 18.71 0.85
C HIS A 43 -0.27 17.66 0.01
N THR A 44 0.55 16.81 0.64
CA THR A 44 1.43 15.84 -0.05
C THR A 44 0.76 14.49 -0.32
N ILE A 45 -0.19 14.07 0.52
CA ILE A 45 -0.87 12.78 0.38
C ILE A 45 -1.89 12.84 -0.76
N ASP A 46 -1.96 11.74 -1.52
CA ASP A 46 -2.92 11.57 -2.59
C ASP A 46 -4.36 11.89 -2.14
N LYS A 47 -5.10 12.58 -3.02
CA LYS A 47 -6.45 13.06 -2.74
C LYS A 47 -7.40 11.93 -2.31
N SER A 48 -7.32 10.76 -2.95
CA SER A 48 -8.20 9.62 -2.65
C SER A 48 -7.97 9.08 -1.23
N ILE A 49 -6.71 9.02 -0.79
CA ILE A 49 -6.34 8.59 0.56
C ILE A 49 -6.82 9.62 1.57
N ARG A 50 -6.57 10.91 1.30
CA ARG A 50 -6.98 12.03 2.15
C ARG A 50 -8.49 12.08 2.34
N GLU A 51 -9.28 11.92 1.28
CA GLU A 51 -10.75 11.92 1.33
C GLU A 51 -11.31 10.69 2.06
N SER A 52 -10.57 9.59 2.07
CA SER A 52 -10.98 8.37 2.78
C SER A 52 -10.75 8.42 4.31
N ILE A 53 -10.06 9.45 4.81
CA ILE A 53 -9.74 9.64 6.23
C ILE A 53 -10.63 10.77 6.77
N HIS A 54 -11.34 10.52 7.86
CA HIS A 54 -12.15 11.54 8.53
C HIS A 54 -11.28 12.70 9.05
N GLN A 55 -11.88 13.82 9.42
CA GLN A 55 -11.13 14.93 10.00
C GLN A 55 -10.43 14.49 11.29
N ILE A 56 -9.09 14.50 11.26
CA ILE A 56 -8.21 14.25 12.41
C ILE A 56 -7.34 15.50 12.58
N ASP A 57 -7.41 16.07 13.77
CA ASP A 57 -6.72 17.32 14.14
C ASP A 57 -5.40 17.08 14.89
N ASN A 58 -5.04 15.81 15.10
CA ASN A 58 -3.73 15.41 15.62
C ASN A 58 -2.88 14.80 14.48
N ALA A 59 -1.70 15.36 14.25
CA ALA A 59 -0.77 14.96 13.21
C ALA A 59 -0.32 13.50 13.33
N LYS A 60 0.00 13.04 14.55
CA LYS A 60 0.44 11.66 14.81
C LYS A 60 -0.66 10.66 14.47
N ASN A 61 -1.89 10.92 14.92
CA ASN A 61 -3.06 10.09 14.62
C ASN A 61 -3.40 10.10 13.12
N PHE A 62 -3.27 11.26 12.46
CA PHE A 62 -3.49 11.37 11.02
C PHE A 62 -2.48 10.53 10.24
N LEU A 63 -1.19 10.62 10.59
CA LEU A 63 -0.13 9.82 9.99
C LEU A 63 -0.38 8.31 10.17
N GLU A 64 -0.82 7.89 11.36
CA GLU A 64 -1.18 6.49 11.62
C GLU A 64 -2.37 6.03 10.75
N ALA A 65 -3.41 6.87 10.63
CA ALA A 65 -4.56 6.58 9.77
C ALA A 65 -4.15 6.43 8.29
N VAL A 66 -3.24 7.29 7.82
CA VAL A 66 -2.66 7.21 6.48
C VAL A 66 -1.91 5.88 6.29
N GLY A 67 -1.03 5.52 7.23
CA GLY A 67 -0.30 4.24 7.19
C GLY A 67 -1.23 3.02 7.13
N LYS A 68 -2.35 3.04 7.88
CA LYS A 68 -3.39 2.00 7.83
C LYS A 68 -4.04 1.90 6.45
N LYS A 69 -4.33 3.03 5.78
CA LYS A 69 -4.90 3.05 4.43
C LYS A 69 -3.93 2.46 3.41
N PHE A 70 -2.67 2.88 3.40
CA PHE A 70 -1.66 2.31 2.51
C PHE A 70 -1.50 0.80 2.68
N THR A 71 -1.49 0.31 3.93
CA THR A 71 -1.45 -1.12 4.21
C THR A 71 -2.67 -1.87 3.66
N LYS A 72 -3.86 -1.27 3.74
CA LYS A 72 -5.08 -1.85 3.16
C LYS A 72 -5.00 -1.88 1.63
N PHE A 73 -4.58 -0.79 0.99
CA PHE A 73 -4.41 -0.74 -0.46
C PHE A 73 -3.40 -1.78 -0.96
N ASP A 74 -2.24 -1.90 -0.32
CA ASP A 74 -1.23 -2.93 -0.63
C ASP A 74 -1.81 -4.35 -0.56
N LYS A 75 -2.60 -4.66 0.48
CA LYS A 75 -3.28 -5.95 0.61
C LYS A 75 -4.31 -6.20 -0.49
N VAL A 76 -5.12 -5.20 -0.82
CA VAL A 76 -6.15 -5.30 -1.88
C VAL A 76 -5.50 -5.47 -3.26
N GLU A 77 -4.46 -4.71 -3.54
CA GLU A 77 -3.73 -4.80 -4.81
C GLU A 77 -3.01 -6.15 -4.94
N LYS A 78 -2.34 -6.64 -3.89
CA LYS A 78 -1.78 -8.00 -3.86
C LYS A 78 -2.83 -9.07 -4.13
N GLY A 79 -3.98 -8.99 -3.47
CA GLY A 79 -5.08 -9.93 -3.68
C GLY A 79 -5.63 -9.88 -5.11
N THR A 80 -5.73 -8.68 -5.68
CA THR A 80 -6.19 -8.47 -7.06
C THR A 80 -5.20 -9.05 -8.07
N LEU A 81 -3.89 -8.78 -7.91
CA LEU A 81 -2.85 -9.34 -8.76
C LEU A 81 -2.77 -10.87 -8.64
N MET A 82 -2.87 -11.41 -7.43
CA MET A 82 -2.89 -12.87 -7.22
C MET A 82 -4.10 -13.50 -7.90
N LYS A 83 -5.28 -12.85 -7.83
CA LYS A 83 -6.47 -13.30 -8.55
C LYS A 83 -6.24 -13.28 -10.06
N LEU A 84 -5.76 -12.18 -10.62
CA LEU A 84 -5.45 -12.09 -12.06
C LEU A 84 -4.45 -13.17 -12.49
N LEU A 85 -3.36 -13.36 -11.73
CA LEU A 85 -2.38 -14.40 -12.01
C LEU A 85 -2.99 -15.81 -12.02
N THR A 86 -3.92 -16.09 -11.10
CA THR A 86 -4.51 -17.43 -10.93
C THR A 86 -5.71 -17.72 -11.83
N THR A 87 -6.46 -16.70 -12.23
CA THR A 87 -7.71 -16.87 -12.99
C THR A 87 -7.61 -16.50 -14.47
N THR A 88 -6.56 -15.79 -14.89
CA THR A 88 -6.40 -15.42 -16.31
C THR A 88 -6.04 -16.64 -17.15
N THR A 89 -6.97 -17.06 -18.00
CA THR A 89 -6.80 -18.14 -18.98
C THR A 89 -6.51 -17.56 -20.37
N TYR A 90 -5.81 -18.33 -21.21
CA TYR A 90 -5.51 -17.92 -22.58
C TYR A 90 -6.81 -17.79 -23.40
N ASP A 91 -6.92 -16.70 -24.16
CA ASP A 91 -8.13 -16.33 -24.90
C ASP A 91 -8.28 -17.04 -26.26
N GLY A 92 -7.24 -17.75 -26.72
CA GLY A 92 -7.24 -18.41 -28.02
C GLY A 92 -7.06 -17.48 -29.22
N ILE A 93 -6.94 -16.16 -29.01
CA ILE A 93 -6.88 -15.14 -30.05
C ILE A 93 -5.50 -14.47 -30.08
N SER A 94 -5.02 -14.02 -28.91
CA SER A 94 -3.71 -13.41 -28.73
C SER A 94 -2.58 -14.42 -28.97
N ARG A 95 -1.32 -13.97 -29.10
CA ARG A 95 -0.21 -14.92 -29.17
C ARG A 95 0.05 -15.53 -27.80
N VAL A 96 0.37 -16.82 -27.73
CA VAL A 96 0.73 -17.50 -26.46
C VAL A 96 1.84 -16.74 -25.71
N CYS A 97 2.83 -16.18 -26.42
CA CYS A 97 3.87 -15.37 -25.81
C CYS A 97 3.34 -14.11 -25.11
N GLU A 98 2.32 -13.44 -25.67
CA GLU A 98 1.71 -12.24 -25.08
C GLU A 98 0.97 -12.62 -23.79
N HIS A 99 0.25 -13.74 -23.80
CA HIS A 99 -0.39 -14.30 -22.61
C HIS A 99 0.63 -14.64 -21.51
N ILE A 100 1.73 -15.30 -21.86
CA ILE A 100 2.81 -15.60 -20.91
C ILE A 100 3.42 -14.32 -20.35
N MET A 101 3.69 -13.31 -21.18
CA MET A 101 4.21 -12.02 -20.74
C MET A 101 3.27 -11.32 -19.75
N MET A 102 1.96 -11.42 -19.96
CA MET A 102 0.96 -10.88 -19.03
C MET A 102 1.00 -11.59 -17.66
N LEU A 103 1.11 -12.92 -17.62
CA LEU A 103 1.24 -13.65 -16.36
C LEU A 103 2.57 -13.33 -15.65
N ILE A 104 3.68 -13.23 -16.41
CA ILE A 104 4.98 -12.78 -15.90
C ILE A 104 4.86 -11.36 -15.30
N HIS A 105 4.13 -10.47 -15.94
CA HIS A 105 3.91 -9.11 -15.45
C HIS A 105 3.22 -9.11 -14.08
N PHE A 106 2.13 -9.86 -13.91
CA PHE A 106 1.45 -9.97 -12.60
C PHE A 106 2.37 -10.59 -11.55
N PHE A 107 3.10 -11.65 -11.90
CA PHE A 107 4.05 -12.31 -11.00
C PHE A 107 5.18 -11.39 -10.54
N ASN A 108 5.80 -10.65 -11.46
CA ASN A 108 6.87 -9.72 -11.13
C ASN A 108 6.38 -8.57 -10.25
N LYS A 109 5.19 -8.04 -10.53
CA LYS A 109 4.59 -7.00 -9.69
C LYS A 109 4.32 -7.52 -8.26
N LEU A 110 3.87 -8.76 -8.11
CA LEU A 110 3.73 -9.41 -6.79
C LEU A 110 5.09 -9.53 -6.07
N ARG A 111 6.16 -9.85 -6.79
CA ARG A 111 7.53 -9.92 -6.22
C ARG A 111 8.04 -8.55 -5.78
N GLU A 112 7.82 -7.50 -6.56
CA GLU A 112 8.14 -6.11 -6.18
C GLU A 112 7.42 -5.71 -4.89
N MET A 113 6.18 -6.17 -4.72
CA MET A 113 5.38 -5.99 -3.50
C MET A 113 5.78 -6.96 -2.36
N LYS A 114 6.94 -7.62 -2.46
CA LYS A 114 7.51 -8.55 -1.46
C LYS A 114 6.71 -9.83 -1.21
N VAL A 115 5.86 -10.24 -2.15
CA VAL A 115 5.21 -11.56 -2.09
C VAL A 115 6.25 -12.61 -2.50
N LYS A 116 6.46 -13.62 -1.64
CA LYS A 116 7.41 -14.71 -1.90
C LYS A 116 6.72 -15.79 -2.74
N LEU A 117 6.93 -15.77 -4.04
CA LEU A 117 6.49 -16.81 -4.97
C LEU A 117 7.72 -17.46 -5.60
N ALA A 118 7.68 -18.78 -5.75
CA ALA A 118 8.73 -19.52 -6.45
C ALA A 118 8.51 -19.43 -7.97
N ASP A 119 9.59 -19.45 -8.74
CA ASP A 119 9.48 -19.45 -10.22
C ASP A 119 8.76 -20.71 -10.74
N SER A 120 8.84 -21.83 -10.00
CA SER A 120 8.08 -23.05 -10.29
C SER A 120 6.56 -22.83 -10.25
N PHE A 121 6.07 -21.95 -9.35
CA PHE A 121 4.65 -21.59 -9.31
C PHE A 121 4.22 -20.87 -10.57
N LEU A 122 5.03 -19.95 -11.08
CA LEU A 122 4.74 -19.24 -12.33
C LEU A 122 4.66 -20.20 -13.51
N VAL A 123 5.62 -21.14 -13.62
CA VAL A 123 5.61 -22.11 -14.74
C VAL A 123 4.38 -23.01 -14.67
N TRP A 124 4.06 -23.52 -13.48
CA TRP A 124 2.83 -24.30 -13.28
C TRP A 124 1.58 -23.49 -13.66
N GLN A 125 1.48 -22.24 -13.21
CA GLN A 125 0.33 -21.37 -13.49
C GLN A 125 0.20 -21.05 -15.00
N VAL A 126 1.31 -20.84 -15.70
CA VAL A 126 1.32 -20.67 -17.15
C VAL A 126 0.74 -21.91 -17.83
N LEU A 127 1.20 -23.10 -17.44
CA LEU A 127 0.70 -24.35 -18.02
C LEU A 127 -0.80 -24.54 -17.76
N GLU A 128 -1.28 -24.32 -16.53
CA GLU A 128 -2.70 -24.43 -16.18
C GLU A 128 -3.60 -23.43 -16.93
N SER A 129 -3.08 -22.25 -17.25
CA SER A 129 -3.83 -21.23 -17.97
C SER A 129 -4.06 -21.53 -19.46
N LEU A 130 -3.39 -22.54 -20.02
CA LEU A 130 -3.48 -22.91 -21.43
C LEU A 130 -4.60 -23.95 -21.68
N PRO A 131 -5.39 -23.77 -22.77
CA PRO A 131 -6.45 -24.71 -23.15
C PRO A 131 -5.89 -26.07 -23.58
N SER A 132 -6.78 -27.06 -23.67
CA SER A 132 -6.44 -28.47 -23.93
C SER A 132 -5.65 -28.73 -25.21
N GLN A 133 -5.75 -27.83 -26.20
CA GLN A 133 -4.92 -27.88 -27.41
C GLN A 133 -3.40 -27.83 -27.11
N PHE A 134 -2.99 -27.43 -25.92
CA PHE A 134 -1.60 -27.41 -25.45
C PHE A 134 -1.28 -28.52 -24.42
N ASP A 135 -2.12 -29.53 -24.22
CA ASP A 135 -1.91 -30.56 -23.19
C ASP A 135 -0.63 -31.39 -23.42
N ALA A 136 -0.17 -31.51 -24.66
CA ALA A 136 1.14 -32.12 -24.97
C ALA A 136 2.29 -31.36 -24.28
N LEU A 137 2.22 -30.02 -24.23
CA LEU A 137 3.23 -29.19 -23.56
C LEU A 137 3.24 -29.45 -22.04
N LYS A 138 2.06 -29.57 -21.43
CA LYS A 138 1.91 -29.91 -20.01
C LYS A 138 2.55 -31.27 -19.70
N THR A 139 2.32 -32.25 -20.58
CA THR A 139 2.85 -33.61 -20.42
C THR A 139 4.38 -33.64 -20.54
N ILE A 140 4.95 -32.92 -21.52
CA ILE A 140 6.40 -32.85 -21.73
C ILE A 140 7.11 -32.18 -20.55
N TYR A 141 6.53 -31.10 -19.99
CA TYR A 141 7.16 -30.39 -18.87
C TYR A 141 7.12 -31.18 -17.56
N ASN A 142 6.08 -32.00 -17.36
CA ASN A 142 5.90 -32.80 -16.14
C ASN A 142 6.53 -34.20 -16.23
N ALA A 143 7.11 -34.57 -17.37
CA ALA A 143 7.81 -35.85 -17.59
C ALA A 143 9.26 -35.79 -17.06
#